data_AF-A0A1W9QNM6-F1
#
_entry.id   AF-A0A1W9QNM6-F1
#
_cell.length_a   1.000
_cell.length_b   1.000
_cell.length_c   1.000
_cell.angle_alpha   90.00
_cell.angle_beta   90.00
_cell.angle_gamma   90.00
#
_symmetry.space_group_name_H-M   'P 1'
#
loop_
_entity.id
_entity.type
_entity.pdbx_description
1 polymer ?
#
loop_
_entity_poly.entity_id
_entity_poly.type
_entity_poly.pdbx_seq_one_letter_code
_entity_poly.pdbx_strand_id
1 'polypeptide(L)'
;MVTVAVMLLIFRPELLEDIWLWIVGLIGVIIGYSKTLLEKIKQWTGTKPDDEKPVENVAQEKTKEKITLTLLRNSDDGYLTSGLLYLNDEFFCYTLEDSKDEQGISSTTRILAGKYPVGFETNETEFALKYRLKFNWFNYHLQVKKTGNDSAAYIHCGATNAETINGIMLSGNIDETDLSTLLINSEKLFKALYEKITELIKKGETVFIEIYNENWFSDRFN
;
A
#
# COMPACT_ATOMS: atom_id res chain seq x y z
N MET A 1 -44.18 -23.64 -17.58
CA MET A 1 -43.67 -22.35 -17.04
C MET A 1 -42.17 -22.17 -17.23
N VAL A 2 -41.34 -23.18 -16.92
CA VAL A 2 -39.87 -23.09 -17.08
C VAL A 2 -39.43 -22.82 -18.53
N THR A 3 -40.06 -23.48 -19.52
CA THR A 3 -39.76 -23.26 -20.95
C THR A 3 -40.11 -21.86 -21.44
N VAL A 4 -41.18 -21.26 -20.92
CA VAL A 4 -41.59 -19.88 -21.26
C VAL A 4 -40.62 -18.87 -20.64
N ALA A 5 -40.20 -19.09 -19.39
CA ALA A 5 -39.22 -18.23 -18.71
C ALA A 5 -37.85 -18.24 -19.41
N VAL A 6 -37.39 -19.42 -19.85
CA VAL A 6 -36.13 -19.55 -20.59
C VAL A 6 -36.22 -18.88 -21.97
N MET A 7 -37.34 -19.01 -22.69
CA MET A 7 -37.54 -18.26 -23.94
C MET A 7 -37.54 -16.75 -23.70
N LEU A 8 -38.21 -16.27 -22.64
CA LEU A 8 -38.27 -14.84 -22.31
C LEU A 8 -36.88 -14.26 -22.03
N LEU A 9 -36.01 -15.02 -21.35
CA LEU A 9 -34.61 -14.67 -21.09
C LEU A 9 -33.73 -14.60 -22.35
N ILE A 10 -34.00 -15.46 -23.35
CA ILE A 10 -33.25 -15.47 -24.61
C ILE A 10 -33.69 -14.32 -25.52
N PHE A 11 -34.98 -14.01 -25.57
CA PHE A 11 -35.53 -12.97 -26.45
C PHE A 11 -35.45 -11.54 -25.89
N ARG A 12 -35.22 -11.39 -24.59
CA ARG A 12 -35.11 -10.10 -23.88
C ARG A 12 -33.94 -10.11 -22.90
N PRO A 13 -32.69 -10.17 -23.38
CA PRO A 13 -31.52 -10.20 -22.50
C PRO A 13 -31.41 -8.94 -21.63
N GLU A 14 -31.99 -7.81 -22.05
CA GLU A 14 -32.09 -6.60 -21.22
C GLU A 14 -32.73 -6.84 -19.83
N LEU A 15 -33.65 -7.81 -19.71
CA LEU A 15 -34.29 -8.13 -18.42
C LEU A 15 -33.33 -8.80 -17.42
N LEU A 16 -32.26 -9.45 -17.88
CA LEU A 16 -31.26 -10.05 -16.99
C LEU A 16 -30.46 -8.98 -16.26
N GLU A 17 -30.12 -7.88 -16.93
CA GLU A 17 -29.37 -6.78 -16.32
C GLU A 17 -30.21 -6.07 -15.26
N ASP A 18 -31.49 -5.83 -15.55
CA ASP A 18 -32.43 -5.27 -14.59
C ASP A 18 -32.59 -6.21 -13.38
N ILE A 19 -32.92 -7.49 -13.59
CA ILE A 19 -33.11 -8.48 -12.50
C ILE A 19 -31.85 -8.65 -11.66
N TRP A 20 -30.67 -8.62 -12.28
CA TRP A 20 -29.38 -8.72 -11.59
C TRP A 20 -29.16 -7.56 -10.63
N LEU A 21 -29.46 -6.33 -11.03
CA LEU A 21 -29.36 -5.15 -10.17
C LEU A 21 -30.32 -5.24 -8.97
N TRP A 22 -31.54 -5.76 -9.17
CA TRP A 22 -32.47 -6.00 -8.08
C TRP A 22 -31.96 -7.08 -7.11
N ILE A 23 -31.36 -8.18 -7.60
CA ILE A 23 -30.81 -9.25 -6.75
C ILE A 23 -29.63 -8.74 -5.91
N VAL A 24 -28.68 -8.01 -6.50
CA VAL A 24 -27.52 -7.45 -5.78
C VAL A 24 -27.99 -6.44 -4.72
N GLY A 25 -28.96 -5.58 -5.06
CA GLY A 25 -29.55 -4.64 -4.10
C GLY A 25 -30.25 -5.35 -2.94
N LEU A 26 -30.99 -6.43 -3.20
CA LEU A 26 -31.75 -7.18 -2.19
C LEU A 26 -30.82 -7.97 -1.25
N ILE A 27 -29.70 -8.50 -1.74
CA ILE A 27 -28.67 -9.15 -0.92
C ILE A 27 -28.08 -8.17 0.09
N GLY A 28 -27.75 -6.94 -0.34
CA GLY A 28 -27.25 -5.89 0.56
C GLY A 28 -28.24 -5.56 1.69
N VAL A 29 -29.52 -5.49 1.35
CA VAL A 29 -30.61 -5.27 2.31
C VAL A 29 -30.74 -6.44 3.30
N ILE A 30 -30.70 -7.69 2.84
CA ILE A 30 -30.77 -8.88 3.71
C ILE A 30 -29.57 -8.94 4.68
N ILE A 31 -28.36 -8.61 4.22
CA ILE A 31 -27.16 -8.57 5.06
C ILE A 31 -27.26 -7.47 6.11
N GLY A 32 -27.79 -6.30 5.74
CA GLY A 32 -28.05 -5.20 6.67
C GLY A 32 -29.03 -5.59 7.77
N TYR A 33 -30.17 -6.19 7.40
CA TYR A 33 -31.21 -6.59 8.35
C TYR A 33 -30.80 -7.79 9.22
N SER A 34 -29.99 -8.72 8.74
CA SER A 34 -29.55 -9.88 9.54
C SER A 34 -28.66 -9.50 10.72
N LYS A 35 -27.79 -8.49 10.58
CA LYS A 35 -27.00 -7.95 11.71
C LYS A 35 -27.91 -7.32 12.78
N THR A 36 -28.86 -6.49 12.36
CA THR A 36 -29.80 -5.82 13.28
C THR A 36 -30.77 -6.81 13.94
N LEU A 37 -31.13 -7.89 13.24
CA LEU A 37 -31.98 -8.96 13.77
C LEU A 37 -31.24 -9.79 14.83
N LEU A 38 -29.96 -10.13 14.62
CA LEU A 38 -29.14 -10.85 15.60
C LEU A 38 -28.91 -10.05 16.88
N GLU A 39 -28.67 -8.73 16.78
CA GLU A 39 -28.53 -7.88 17.97
C GLU A 39 -29.84 -7.74 18.75
N LYS A 40 -30.99 -7.62 18.05
CA LYS A 40 -32.31 -7.61 18.70
C LYS A 40 -32.68 -8.95 19.33
N ILE A 41 -32.34 -10.07 18.70
CA ILE A 41 -32.55 -11.42 19.26
C ILE A 41 -31.72 -11.59 20.54
N LYS A 42 -30.44 -11.17 20.53
CA LYS A 42 -29.57 -11.19 21.73
C LYS A 42 -30.10 -10.35 22.89
N GLN A 43 -30.78 -9.23 22.59
CA GLN A 43 -31.35 -8.37 23.62
C GLN A 43 -32.69 -8.90 24.18
N TRP A 44 -33.42 -9.70 23.38
CA TRP A 44 -34.70 -10.32 23.77
C TRP A 44 -34.51 -11.66 24.49
N THR A 45 -33.48 -12.44 24.15
CA THR A 45 -33.12 -13.67 24.86
C THR A 45 -32.16 -13.35 26.01
N GLY A 46 -32.73 -13.03 27.18
CA GLY A 46 -31.98 -12.74 28.42
C GLY A 46 -31.29 -13.96 29.05
N THR A 47 -30.46 -14.67 28.29
CA THR A 47 -29.72 -15.85 28.75
C THR A 47 -28.30 -15.49 29.16
N LYS A 48 -28.00 -15.65 30.46
CA LYS A 48 -26.65 -15.70 31.03
C LYS A 48 -25.92 -16.98 30.56
N PRO A 49 -24.58 -16.98 30.52
CA PRO A 49 -23.82 -18.10 30.02
C PRO A 49 -23.75 -19.19 31.09
N ASP A 50 -23.93 -20.45 30.71
CA ASP A 50 -23.19 -21.59 31.29
C ASP A 50 -23.30 -22.80 30.37
N ASP A 51 -22.19 -23.54 30.30
CA ASP A 51 -21.96 -24.87 29.71
C ASP A 51 -21.83 -25.01 28.18
N GLU A 52 -20.72 -24.49 27.64
CA GLU A 52 -20.06 -25.12 26.49
C GLU A 52 -18.74 -25.78 26.92
N LYS A 53 -18.63 -27.06 26.54
CA LYS A 53 -17.48 -27.96 26.71
C LYS A 53 -16.18 -27.36 26.16
N PRO A 54 -15.00 -27.79 26.63
CA PRO A 54 -13.73 -27.16 26.29
C PRO A 54 -13.45 -27.33 24.79
N VAL A 55 -13.75 -26.28 24.02
CA VAL A 55 -13.11 -26.05 22.74
C VAL A 55 -11.67 -25.70 23.07
N GLU A 56 -10.76 -26.54 22.61
CA GLU A 56 -9.31 -26.30 22.62
C GLU A 56 -9.01 -24.82 22.47
N ASN A 57 -8.18 -24.30 23.37
CA ASN A 57 -7.56 -22.99 23.23
C ASN A 57 -6.74 -22.97 21.93
N VAL A 58 -7.41 -22.75 20.80
CA VAL A 58 -6.82 -22.00 19.70
C VAL A 58 -6.76 -20.59 20.25
N ALA A 59 -5.69 -20.32 21.00
CA ALA A 59 -5.22 -18.98 21.19
C ALA A 59 -5.28 -18.34 19.81
N GLN A 60 -6.18 -17.39 19.64
CA GLN A 60 -6.09 -16.45 18.55
C GLN A 60 -4.77 -15.72 18.79
N GLU A 61 -3.68 -16.29 18.30
CA GLU A 61 -2.56 -15.51 17.84
C GLU A 61 -3.20 -14.49 16.91
N LYS A 62 -3.38 -13.26 17.41
CA LYS A 62 -3.48 -12.10 16.54
C LYS A 62 -2.25 -12.22 15.66
N THR A 63 -2.41 -12.76 14.46
CA THR A 63 -1.37 -12.81 13.45
C THR A 63 -0.90 -11.38 13.32
N LYS A 64 0.29 -11.11 13.84
CA LYS A 64 0.93 -9.80 13.84
C LYS A 64 0.81 -9.29 12.40
N GLU A 65 0.04 -8.22 12.20
CA GLU A 65 -0.35 -7.77 10.87
C GLU A 65 0.92 -7.38 10.11
N LYS A 66 1.41 -8.31 9.28
CA LYS A 66 2.70 -8.15 8.62
C LYS A 66 2.56 -7.09 7.54
N ILE A 67 2.97 -5.87 7.86
CA ILE A 67 2.92 -4.80 6.88
C ILE A 67 4.01 -5.00 5.81
N THR A 68 3.58 -5.00 4.55
CA THR A 68 4.46 -5.18 3.38
C THR A 68 4.31 -3.99 2.45
N LEU A 69 5.43 -3.40 2.07
CA LEU A 69 5.50 -2.40 1.00
C LEU A 69 5.79 -3.12 -0.32
N THR A 70 5.05 -2.78 -1.36
CA THR A 70 5.28 -3.33 -2.70
C THR A 70 5.43 -2.17 -3.68
N LEU A 71 6.60 -2.06 -4.30
CA LEU A 71 6.90 -1.08 -5.33
C LEU A 71 6.88 -1.76 -6.70
N LEU A 72 5.91 -1.38 -7.53
CA LEU A 72 5.79 -1.83 -8.92
C LEU A 72 6.22 -0.70 -9.85
N ARG A 73 7.35 -0.86 -10.53
CA ARG A 73 7.76 0.10 -11.57
C ARG A 73 6.86 -0.01 -12.78
N ASN A 74 6.49 1.13 -13.38
CA ASN A 74 5.63 1.16 -14.56
C ASN A 74 6.29 1.81 -15.77
N SER A 75 7.26 2.72 -15.59
CA SER A 75 7.99 3.34 -16.70
C SER A 75 9.37 3.83 -16.27
N ASP A 76 10.36 3.72 -17.15
CA ASP A 76 11.67 4.37 -17.07
C ASP A 76 11.93 5.07 -18.41
N ASP A 77 12.16 6.37 -18.39
CA ASP A 77 12.39 7.19 -19.59
C ASP A 77 13.88 7.46 -19.88
N GLY A 78 14.78 6.82 -19.12
CA GLY A 78 16.23 7.03 -19.18
C GLY A 78 16.73 8.14 -18.26
N TYR A 79 15.85 8.96 -17.69
CA TYR A 79 16.17 9.98 -16.69
C TYR A 79 15.53 9.69 -15.33
N LEU A 80 14.26 9.27 -15.34
CA LEU A 80 13.47 8.97 -14.16
C LEU A 80 12.76 7.64 -14.32
N THR A 81 12.69 6.90 -13.21
CA THR A 81 11.79 5.76 -13.08
C THR A 81 10.56 6.17 -12.28
N SER A 82 9.38 5.89 -12.82
CA SER A 82 8.11 5.99 -12.10
C SER A 82 7.63 4.63 -11.61
N GLY A 83 6.87 4.66 -10.52
CA GLY A 83 6.30 3.45 -9.94
C GLY A 83 5.03 3.68 -9.14
N LEU A 84 4.45 2.58 -8.70
CA LEU A 84 3.27 2.48 -7.85
C LEU A 84 3.69 1.82 -6.55
N LEU A 85 3.51 2.52 -5.43
CA LEU A 85 3.74 1.98 -4.10
C LEU A 85 2.42 1.49 -3.52
N TYR A 86 2.42 0.24 -3.06
CA TYR A 86 1.32 -0.39 -2.34
C TYR A 86 1.74 -0.64 -0.89
N LEU A 87 0.77 -0.56 -0.01
CA LEU A 87 0.88 -0.86 1.41
C LEU A 87 -0.17 -1.91 1.74
N ASN A 88 0.24 -3.14 2.04
CA ASN A 88 -0.66 -4.28 2.28
C ASN A 88 -1.65 -4.49 1.13
N ASP A 89 -1.13 -4.51 -0.10
CA ASP A 89 -1.90 -4.69 -1.34
C ASP A 89 -2.88 -3.55 -1.68
N GLU A 90 -2.97 -2.50 -0.86
CA GLU A 90 -3.70 -1.28 -1.17
C GLU A 90 -2.78 -0.26 -1.84
N PHE A 91 -3.23 0.33 -2.95
CA PHE A 91 -2.48 1.40 -3.61
C PHE A 91 -2.31 2.57 -2.63
N PHE A 92 -1.06 2.98 -2.40
CA PHE A 92 -0.73 4.04 -1.47
C PHE A 92 -0.39 5.34 -2.18
N CYS A 93 0.58 5.33 -3.10
CA CYS A 93 0.96 6.50 -3.86
C CYS A 93 1.78 6.15 -5.12
N TYR A 94 2.05 7.16 -5.93
CA TYR A 94 3.06 7.06 -6.98
C TYR A 94 4.45 7.27 -6.39
N THR A 95 5.47 6.81 -7.09
CA THR A 95 6.87 7.04 -6.72
C THR A 95 7.69 7.52 -7.90
N LEU A 96 8.78 8.22 -7.60
CA LEU A 96 9.82 8.57 -8.55
C LEU A 96 11.18 8.10 -7.98
N GLU A 97 12.04 7.58 -8.85
CA GLU A 97 13.42 7.19 -8.58
C GLU A 97 14.30 7.70 -9.73
N ASP A 98 15.63 7.75 -9.54
CA ASP A 98 16.56 7.95 -10.66
C ASP A 98 16.39 6.83 -11.72
N SER A 99 16.77 7.03 -12.98
CA SER A 99 16.72 5.95 -13.98
C SER A 99 17.70 4.81 -13.69
N LYS A 100 17.50 3.68 -14.38
CA LYS A 100 18.47 2.58 -14.36
C LYS A 100 19.75 3.00 -15.07
N ASP A 101 20.85 3.07 -14.31
CA ASP A 101 22.18 3.23 -14.91
C ASP A 101 22.71 1.90 -15.44
N GLU A 102 22.48 1.63 -16.73
CA GLU A 102 22.96 0.42 -17.39
C GLU A 102 24.45 0.49 -17.79
N GLN A 103 24.99 1.70 -17.94
CA GLN A 103 26.37 1.91 -18.41
C GLN A 103 27.35 2.23 -17.28
N GLY A 104 26.88 2.41 -16.04
CA GLY A 104 27.72 2.76 -14.90
C GLY A 104 28.30 4.17 -15.00
N ILE A 105 27.64 5.05 -15.76
CA ILE A 105 28.12 6.43 -16.02
C ILE A 105 27.55 7.41 -14.99
N SER A 106 26.36 7.11 -14.46
CA SER A 106 25.66 7.97 -13.52
C SER A 106 26.23 7.81 -12.11
N SER A 107 26.32 8.91 -11.38
CA SER A 107 26.61 8.88 -9.94
C SER A 107 25.44 8.33 -9.12
N THR A 108 24.26 8.18 -9.72
CA THR A 108 23.03 7.74 -9.07
C THR A 108 22.26 6.76 -9.95
N THR A 109 21.61 5.78 -9.34
CA THR A 109 20.82 4.75 -10.03
C THR A 109 19.71 4.29 -9.11
N ARG A 110 18.56 3.92 -9.69
CA ARG A 110 17.46 3.31 -8.92
C ARG A 110 17.92 2.07 -8.15
N ILE A 111 17.16 1.74 -7.11
CA ILE A 111 17.41 0.52 -6.33
C ILE A 111 17.20 -0.71 -7.23
N LEU A 112 18.00 -1.77 -7.09
CA LEU A 112 17.74 -3.00 -7.83
C LEU A 112 16.41 -3.64 -7.41
N ALA A 113 15.77 -4.37 -8.32
CA ALA A 113 14.59 -5.17 -7.96
C ALA A 113 14.97 -6.26 -6.96
N GLY A 114 14.08 -6.55 -6.01
CA GLY A 114 14.34 -7.49 -4.93
C GLY A 114 13.56 -7.20 -3.67
N LYS A 115 13.84 -7.98 -2.62
CA LYS A 115 13.22 -7.84 -1.30
C LYS A 115 14.23 -7.33 -0.29
N TYR A 116 13.90 -6.21 0.33
CA TYR A 116 14.81 -5.51 1.24
C TYR A 116 14.14 -5.19 2.57
N PRO A 117 14.85 -5.30 3.70
CA PRO A 117 14.35 -4.79 4.96
C PRO A 117 14.33 -3.26 4.95
N VAL A 118 13.27 -2.70 5.53
CA VAL A 118 13.13 -1.26 5.76
C VAL A 118 13.44 -0.97 7.23
N GLY A 119 14.22 0.08 7.48
CA GLY A 119 14.48 0.53 8.84
C GLY A 119 14.97 1.97 8.87
N PHE A 120 15.38 2.43 10.04
CA PHE A 120 15.96 3.77 10.16
C PHE A 120 17.43 3.81 9.74
N GLU A 121 17.83 4.92 9.11
CA GLU A 121 19.22 5.38 9.05
C GLU A 121 19.49 6.25 10.28
N THR A 122 20.23 5.71 11.25
CA THR A 122 20.50 6.39 12.53
C THR A 122 21.73 7.28 12.50
N ASN A 123 22.45 7.34 11.38
CA ASN A 123 23.56 8.26 11.19
C ASN A 123 23.05 9.70 11.07
N GLU A 124 23.79 10.62 11.69
CA GLU A 124 23.52 12.05 11.65
C GLU A 124 24.00 12.63 10.31
N THR A 125 23.12 12.62 9.31
CA THR A 125 23.39 13.20 7.99
C THR A 125 22.84 14.61 7.86
N GLU A 126 23.44 15.45 7.01
CA GLU A 126 22.89 16.78 6.71
C GLU A 126 21.44 16.71 6.23
N PHE A 127 21.08 15.65 5.50
CA PHE A 127 19.72 15.41 5.04
C PHE A 127 18.75 15.15 6.21
N ALA A 128 19.14 14.32 7.17
CA ALA A 128 18.35 14.10 8.39
C ALA A 128 18.18 15.39 9.21
N LEU A 129 19.24 16.19 9.34
CA LEU A 129 19.18 17.48 10.03
C LEU A 129 18.20 18.46 9.37
N LYS A 130 18.23 18.56 8.03
CA LYS A 130 17.27 19.38 7.26
C LYS A 130 15.82 18.95 7.52
N TYR A 131 15.56 17.64 7.55
CA TYR A 131 14.21 17.13 7.82
C TYR A 131 13.75 17.42 9.26
N ARG A 132 14.62 17.31 10.27
CA ARG A 132 14.26 17.64 11.66
C ARG A 132 13.96 19.11 11.87
N LEU A 133 14.64 20.00 11.13
CA LEU A 133 14.31 21.44 11.14
C LEU A 133 12.95 21.71 10.51
N LYS A 134 12.57 20.93 9.50
CA LYS A 134 11.32 21.08 8.75
C LYS A 134 10.12 20.42 9.43
N PHE A 135 10.33 19.25 10.05
CA PHE A 135 9.27 18.36 10.53
C PHE A 135 9.48 17.98 11.99
N ASN A 136 8.60 18.45 12.88
CA ASN A 136 8.67 18.16 14.32
C ASN A 136 8.34 16.70 14.68
N TRP A 137 7.75 15.94 13.77
CA TRP A 137 7.38 14.53 13.92
C TRP A 137 8.46 13.58 13.39
N PHE A 138 9.48 14.12 12.71
CA PHE A 138 10.53 13.34 12.07
C PHE A 138 11.73 13.16 13.01
N ASN A 139 12.35 11.97 13.00
CA ASN A 139 13.61 11.72 13.72
C ASN A 139 14.73 11.21 12.79
N TYR A 140 14.53 10.06 12.15
CA TYR A 140 15.50 9.47 11.21
C TYR A 140 14.81 9.06 9.93
N HIS A 141 15.52 9.06 8.80
CA HIS A 141 14.95 8.63 7.51
C HIS A 141 14.66 7.13 7.53
N LEU A 142 13.55 6.74 6.90
CA LEU A 142 13.35 5.36 6.49
C LEU A 142 14.29 5.08 5.32
N GLN A 143 14.95 3.93 5.37
CA GLN A 143 15.87 3.47 4.33
C GLN A 143 15.56 2.05 3.90
N VAL A 144 15.76 1.80 2.61
CA VAL A 144 15.85 0.47 2.04
C VAL A 144 17.26 -0.04 2.32
N LYS A 145 17.37 -1.01 3.25
CA LYS A 145 18.67 -1.55 3.66
C LYS A 145 19.18 -2.54 2.63
N LYS A 146 20.18 -2.14 1.86
CA LYS A 146 20.94 -3.04 0.99
C LYS A 146 21.87 -3.91 1.83
N THR A 147 22.13 -5.13 1.38
CA THR A 147 23.17 -6.00 1.97
C THR A 147 24.53 -5.62 1.38
N GLY A 148 25.48 -5.15 2.18
CA GLY A 148 26.84 -4.79 1.72
C GLY A 148 27.23 -3.35 2.05
N ASN A 149 28.30 -2.84 1.40
CA ASN A 149 28.82 -1.47 1.58
C ASN A 149 28.09 -0.41 0.73
N ASP A 150 26.99 -0.77 0.06
CA ASP A 150 26.25 0.17 -0.78
C ASP A 150 25.57 1.25 0.08
N SER A 151 25.59 2.49 -0.42
CA SER A 151 24.83 3.59 0.15
C SER A 151 23.35 3.20 0.24
N ALA A 152 22.78 3.41 1.43
CA ALA A 152 21.38 3.15 1.67
C ALA A 152 20.52 4.16 0.89
N ALA A 153 19.37 3.69 0.41
CA ALA A 153 18.44 4.49 -0.36
C ALA A 153 17.27 4.93 0.50
N TYR A 154 17.01 6.24 0.55
CA TYR A 154 15.98 6.80 1.43
C TYR A 154 14.58 6.67 0.83
N ILE A 155 13.58 6.53 1.70
CA ILE A 155 12.18 6.81 1.35
C ILE A 155 11.89 8.22 1.86
N HIS A 156 11.50 9.13 0.98
CA HIS A 156 11.39 10.55 1.34
C HIS A 156 10.31 11.30 0.54
N CYS A 157 9.97 12.51 0.98
CA CYS A 157 9.16 13.44 0.20
C CYS A 157 10.02 14.25 -0.77
N GLY A 158 9.41 14.73 -1.85
CA GLY A 158 10.08 15.59 -2.83
C GLY A 158 10.50 16.95 -2.28
N ALA A 159 11.48 17.54 -2.95
CA ALA A 159 11.96 18.90 -2.69
C ALA A 159 11.86 19.75 -3.96
N THR A 160 11.94 21.08 -3.78
CA THR A 160 11.97 22.08 -4.86
C THR A 160 13.27 22.08 -5.68
N ASN A 161 14.29 21.35 -5.24
CA ASN A 161 15.64 21.47 -5.77
C ASN A 161 15.96 20.22 -6.59
N ALA A 162 16.21 20.43 -7.88
CA ALA A 162 16.40 19.45 -8.94
C ALA A 162 17.72 18.64 -8.84
N GLU A 163 18.03 18.13 -7.66
CA GLU A 163 19.12 17.18 -7.45
C GLU A 163 18.54 15.76 -7.39
N THR A 164 19.32 14.79 -7.87
CA THR A 164 19.04 13.35 -7.97
C THR A 164 18.18 12.82 -6.84
N ILE A 165 17.22 11.96 -7.16
CA ILE A 165 16.22 11.49 -6.21
C ILE A 165 16.88 10.70 -5.08
N ASN A 166 17.97 9.96 -5.34
CA ASN A 166 18.75 9.24 -4.32
C ASN A 166 17.90 8.32 -3.42
N GLY A 167 16.89 7.68 -4.01
CA GLY A 167 15.99 6.79 -3.29
C GLY A 167 14.62 6.68 -3.93
N ILE A 168 13.62 6.47 -3.08
CA ILE A 168 12.21 6.38 -3.46
C ILE A 168 11.51 7.65 -2.98
N MET A 169 11.22 8.54 -3.91
CA MET A 169 10.44 9.75 -3.64
C MET A 169 8.96 9.45 -3.78
N LEU A 170 8.16 9.81 -2.76
CA LEU A 170 6.71 9.63 -2.80
C LEU A 170 6.04 10.79 -3.54
N SER A 171 5.09 10.51 -4.42
CA SER A 171 4.30 11.52 -5.13
C SER A 171 2.81 11.21 -5.12
N GLY A 172 1.98 12.25 -5.02
CA GLY A 172 0.52 12.12 -5.09
C GLY A 172 -0.01 11.90 -6.51
N ASN A 173 0.73 12.37 -7.52
CA ASN A 173 0.39 12.22 -8.93
C ASN A 173 1.67 12.31 -9.79
N ILE A 174 1.61 11.79 -11.02
CA ILE A 174 2.65 11.91 -12.04
C ILE A 174 2.42 13.17 -12.91
N ASP A 175 1.18 13.66 -13.02
CA ASP A 175 0.78 14.73 -13.97
C ASP A 175 0.43 16.09 -13.32
N GLU A 176 0.87 16.34 -12.07
CA GLU A 176 0.49 17.58 -11.37
C GLU A 176 1.29 18.79 -11.89
N THR A 177 0.61 19.70 -12.59
CA THR A 177 1.25 20.89 -13.21
C THR A 177 1.63 21.97 -12.20
N ASP A 178 1.08 21.91 -10.98
CA ASP A 178 1.40 22.83 -9.88
C ASP A 178 2.39 22.18 -8.91
N LEU A 179 3.63 22.67 -8.95
CA LEU A 179 4.73 22.21 -8.11
C LEU A 179 4.42 22.35 -6.61
N SER A 180 3.68 23.39 -6.21
CA SER A 180 3.38 23.61 -4.79
C SER A 180 2.43 22.55 -4.23
N THR A 181 1.40 22.19 -5.00
CA THR A 181 0.47 21.13 -4.65
C THR A 181 1.16 19.76 -4.63
N LEU A 182 2.04 19.49 -5.61
CA LEU A 182 2.83 18.25 -5.66
C LEU A 182 3.69 18.06 -4.39
N LEU A 183 4.35 19.12 -3.94
CA LEU A 183 5.18 19.09 -2.73
C LEU A 183 4.35 18.88 -1.47
N ILE A 184 3.25 19.62 -1.32
CA ILE A 184 2.35 19.47 -0.16
C ILE A 184 1.79 18.04 -0.09
N ASN A 185 1.41 17.47 -1.23
CA ASN A 185 0.90 16.11 -1.31
C ASN A 185 1.99 15.09 -0.96
N SER A 186 3.19 15.26 -1.50
CA SER A 186 4.35 14.41 -1.20
C SER A 186 4.69 14.41 0.30
N GLU A 187 4.68 15.58 0.96
CA GLU A 187 4.93 15.70 2.39
C GLU A 187 3.88 14.99 3.24
N LYS A 188 2.59 15.15 2.89
CA LYS A 188 1.49 14.46 3.58
C LYS A 188 1.59 12.94 3.45
N LEU A 189 1.87 12.45 2.24
CA LEU A 189 2.05 11.03 1.97
C LEU A 189 3.26 10.47 2.73
N PHE A 190 4.37 11.19 2.71
CA PHE A 190 5.56 10.81 3.45
C PHE A 190 5.29 10.73 4.95
N LYS A 191 4.63 11.73 5.53
CA LYS A 191 4.25 11.69 6.95
C LYS A 191 3.37 10.47 7.27
N ALA A 192 2.34 10.22 6.46
CA ALA A 192 1.42 9.10 6.68
C ALA A 192 2.13 7.75 6.62
N LEU A 193 2.99 7.54 5.62
CA LEU A 193 3.81 6.33 5.52
C LEU A 193 4.77 6.23 6.70
N TYR A 194 5.47 7.31 7.02
CA TYR A 194 6.48 7.39 8.07
C TYR A 194 5.91 7.00 9.44
N GLU A 195 4.78 7.59 9.83
CA GLU A 195 4.13 7.31 11.12
C GLU A 195 3.72 5.83 11.22
N LYS A 196 3.13 5.28 10.15
CA LYS A 196 2.70 3.88 10.12
C LYS A 196 3.88 2.92 10.25
N ILE A 197 4.92 3.11 9.44
CA ILE A 197 6.12 2.24 9.47
C ILE A 197 6.88 2.39 10.79
N THR A 198 6.97 3.61 11.33
CA THR A 198 7.61 3.88 12.63
C THR A 198 6.92 3.13 13.76
N GLU A 199 5.59 3.11 13.78
CA GLU A 199 4.82 2.40 14.81
C GLU A 199 5.13 0.90 14.82
N LEU A 200 5.21 0.27 13.64
CA LEU A 200 5.56 -1.15 13.51
C LEU A 200 6.98 -1.44 13.99
N ILE A 201 7.95 -0.64 13.54
CA ILE A 201 9.35 -0.82 13.94
C ILE A 201 9.48 -0.70 15.46
N LYS A 202 8.77 0.26 16.09
CA LYS A 202 8.73 0.41 17.56
C LYS A 202 8.12 -0.79 18.28
N LYS A 203 7.19 -1.51 17.65
CA LYS A 203 6.62 -2.79 18.14
C LYS A 203 7.54 -4.00 17.89
N GLY A 204 8.76 -3.77 17.40
CA GLY A 204 9.71 -4.82 17.04
C GLY A 204 9.28 -5.64 15.83
N GLU A 205 8.47 -5.06 14.94
CA GLU A 205 8.10 -5.70 13.68
C GLU A 205 9.12 -5.41 12.59
N THR A 206 9.35 -6.40 11.73
CA THR A 206 10.22 -6.23 10.56
C THR A 206 9.36 -5.83 9.36
N VAL A 207 9.67 -4.68 8.80
CA VAL A 207 9.04 -4.18 7.58
C VAL A 207 9.93 -4.53 6.40
N PHE A 208 9.32 -4.99 5.31
CA PHE A 208 10.00 -5.26 4.05
C PHE A 208 9.39 -4.42 2.93
N ILE A 209 10.24 -4.08 1.96
CA ILE A 209 9.82 -3.60 0.66
C ILE A 209 10.19 -4.63 -0.41
N GLU A 210 9.24 -4.97 -1.26
CA GLU A 210 9.43 -5.79 -2.45
C GLU A 210 9.37 -4.88 -3.67
N ILE A 211 10.47 -4.81 -4.42
CA ILE A 211 10.63 -3.94 -5.58
C ILE A 211 10.63 -4.79 -6.83
N TYR A 212 9.76 -4.46 -7.78
CA TYR A 212 9.64 -5.13 -9.05
C TYR A 212 9.91 -4.17 -10.22
N ASN A 213 10.63 -4.67 -11.22
CA ASN A 213 10.86 -3.95 -12.47
C ASN A 213 9.60 -3.91 -13.35
N GLU A 214 9.62 -3.13 -14.41
CA GLU A 214 8.53 -2.82 -15.33
C GLU A 214 7.87 -4.05 -15.95
N ASN A 215 8.62 -5.16 -16.06
CA ASN A 215 8.15 -6.44 -16.55
C ASN A 215 7.44 -7.30 -15.48
N TRP A 216 7.17 -6.76 -14.28
CA TRP A 216 6.57 -7.48 -13.15
C TRP A 216 5.29 -8.23 -13.48
N PHE A 217 4.48 -7.70 -14.42
CA PHE A 217 3.26 -8.36 -14.85
C PHE A 217 3.60 -9.63 -15.62
N SER A 218 4.44 -9.52 -16.65
CA SER A 218 4.86 -10.65 -17.47
C SER A 218 5.63 -11.71 -16.68
N ASP A 219 6.49 -11.29 -15.74
CA ASP A 219 7.32 -12.20 -14.93
C ASP A 219 6.50 -13.04 -13.95
N ARG A 220 5.29 -12.59 -13.57
CA ARG A 220 4.45 -13.27 -12.58
C ARG A 220 3.51 -14.31 -13.19
N PHE A 221 3.23 -14.21 -14.48
CA PHE A 221 2.24 -15.04 -15.18
C PHE A 221 2.83 -15.94 -16.27
N ASN A 222 4.15 -15.92 -16.46
CA ASN A 222 4.91 -16.88 -17.28
C ASN A 222 5.64 -17.89 -16.38
#